data_AF-A0A2N1P840-F1
#
_entry.id   AF-A0A2N1P840-F1
#
_cell.length_a   1.000
_cell.length_b   1.000
_cell.length_c   1.000
_cell.angle_alpha   90.00
_cell.angle_beta   90.00
_cell.angle_gamma   90.00
#
_symmetry.space_group_name_H-M   'P 1'
#
loop_
_entity.id
_entity.type
_entity.pdbx_description
1 polymer ?
#
loop_
_entity_poly.entity_id
_entity_poly.type
_entity_poly.pdbx_seq_one_letter_code
_entity_poly.pdbx_strand_id
1 'polypeptide(L)'
;MLTSNYTFSGAEEFSYNLKNLGRATIIGETTGGGAHPVATRIFPNLLVLARVSYGRAINPITGTNWEGVGVKPHIEVAASEAFDVAYIEALKKLKEKAGEEGRAFTLQWAIDGLEAKLHPITVEPEKLTSCVGVYGPRVITFENGLLYYQREERPKMVLTPMAEDLFMVGDIEYFRIRIVRDNDGRAIALDGMYDNGNIDNSLRSDGK
;
A
#
# COMPACT_ATOMS: atom_id res chain seq x y z
N MET A 1 12.79 -4.37 -4.76
CA MET A 1 13.14 -3.39 -5.81
C MET A 1 11.89 -3.13 -6.60
N LEU A 2 11.60 -1.86 -6.87
CA LEU A 2 10.33 -1.43 -7.47
C LEU A 2 10.54 -1.11 -8.94
N THR A 3 9.62 -1.54 -9.81
CA THR A 3 9.68 -1.27 -11.25
C THR A 3 8.34 -0.78 -11.78
N SER A 4 8.39 0.00 -12.86
CA SER A 4 7.24 0.42 -13.64
C SER A 4 7.49 0.17 -15.13
N ASN A 5 6.46 0.32 -15.96
CA ASN A 5 6.61 0.31 -17.42
C ASN A 5 7.53 1.42 -17.99
N TYR A 6 7.85 2.45 -17.19
CA TYR A 6 8.83 3.49 -17.53
C TYR A 6 10.28 3.12 -17.16
N THR A 7 10.48 2.04 -16.40
CA THR A 7 11.84 1.58 -16.07
C THR A 7 12.50 1.10 -17.36
N PHE A 8 13.66 1.64 -17.70
CA PHE A 8 14.29 1.41 -19.01
C PHE A 8 15.82 1.38 -18.92
N SER A 9 16.48 0.69 -19.86
CA SER A 9 17.94 0.70 -20.04
C SER A 9 18.71 0.15 -18.83
N GLY A 10 19.74 0.85 -18.33
CA GLY A 10 20.59 0.35 -17.24
C GLY A 10 19.83 -0.03 -15.96
N ALA A 11 18.67 0.60 -15.70
CA ALA A 11 17.80 0.20 -14.58
C ALA A 11 17.21 -1.20 -14.79
N GLU A 12 16.89 -1.58 -16.03
CA GLU A 12 16.44 -2.92 -16.37
C GLU A 12 17.58 -3.93 -16.29
N GLU A 13 18.79 -3.56 -16.70
CA GLU A 13 19.97 -4.42 -16.54
C GLU A 13 20.21 -4.77 -15.08
N PHE A 14 20.23 -3.75 -14.21
CA PHE A 14 20.35 -3.92 -12.77
C PHE A 14 19.24 -4.83 -12.22
N SER A 15 18.01 -4.58 -12.67
CA SER A 15 16.83 -5.33 -12.22
C SER A 15 16.87 -6.80 -12.63
N TYR A 16 17.20 -7.05 -13.89
CA TYR A 16 17.30 -8.37 -14.48
C TYR A 16 18.41 -9.19 -13.81
N ASN A 17 19.56 -8.56 -13.57
CA ASN A 17 20.70 -9.23 -12.94
C ASN A 17 20.39 -9.59 -11.48
N LEU A 18 19.84 -8.69 -10.67
CA LEU A 18 19.50 -9.01 -9.27
C LEU A 18 18.38 -10.05 -9.15
N LYS A 19 17.41 -10.03 -10.08
CA LYS A 19 16.38 -11.07 -10.18
C LYS A 19 17.02 -12.44 -10.42
N ASN A 20 17.82 -12.57 -11.46
CA ASN A 20 18.39 -13.87 -11.85
C ASN A 20 19.49 -14.38 -10.91
N LEU A 21 20.13 -13.47 -10.14
CA LEU A 21 21.05 -13.82 -9.06
C LEU A 21 20.34 -14.22 -7.75
N GLY A 22 19.00 -14.12 -7.69
CA GLY A 22 18.24 -14.38 -6.46
C GLY A 22 18.58 -13.40 -5.32
N ARG A 23 18.93 -12.15 -5.66
CA ARG A 23 19.35 -11.13 -4.69
C ARG A 23 18.30 -10.06 -4.44
N ALA A 24 17.29 -9.94 -5.30
CA ALA A 24 16.18 -9.04 -5.09
C ALA A 24 14.85 -9.69 -5.50
N THR A 25 13.80 -9.36 -4.75
CA THR A 25 12.40 -9.48 -5.21
C THR A 25 12.04 -8.20 -5.96
N ILE A 26 11.48 -8.38 -7.16
CA ILE A 26 11.06 -7.29 -8.06
C ILE A 26 9.55 -7.19 -7.92
N ILE A 27 9.03 -6.00 -7.65
CA ILE A 27 7.62 -5.75 -7.36
C ILE A 27 7.19 -4.53 -8.17
N GLY A 28 6.03 -4.60 -8.83
CA GLY A 28 5.52 -3.52 -9.67
C GLY A 28 5.16 -4.03 -11.05
N GLU A 29 5.47 -3.28 -12.10
CA GLU A 29 5.10 -3.60 -13.48
C GLU A 29 6.29 -4.17 -14.28
N THR A 30 5.97 -4.79 -15.42
CA THR A 30 6.98 -5.16 -16.43
C THR A 30 7.60 -3.91 -17.04
N THR A 31 8.93 -3.90 -17.14
CA THR A 31 9.72 -2.75 -17.62
C THR A 31 9.64 -2.56 -19.15
N GLY A 32 10.17 -1.45 -19.66
CA GLY A 32 9.96 -1.02 -21.05
C GLY A 32 10.72 -1.78 -22.15
N GLY A 33 11.76 -2.55 -21.82
CA GLY A 33 12.42 -3.48 -22.74
C GLY A 33 13.57 -2.91 -23.57
N GLY A 34 14.43 -2.05 -23.00
CA GLY A 34 15.60 -1.48 -23.68
C GLY A 34 16.90 -2.11 -23.21
N ALA A 35 17.35 -3.19 -23.84
CA ALA A 35 18.58 -3.89 -23.47
C ALA A 35 19.77 -3.59 -24.40
N HIS A 36 19.53 -3.20 -25.65
CA HIS A 36 20.61 -3.06 -26.64
C HIS A 36 21.15 -1.63 -26.69
N PRO A 37 22.48 -1.42 -26.57
CA PRO A 37 23.06 -0.12 -26.84
C PRO A 37 22.92 0.25 -28.32
N VAL A 38 22.44 1.47 -28.55
CA VAL A 38 22.17 2.01 -29.89
C VAL A 38 23.14 3.13 -30.21
N ALA A 39 23.77 3.07 -31.38
CA ALA A 39 24.56 4.16 -31.93
C ALA A 39 23.75 4.89 -33.02
N THR A 40 23.82 6.22 -33.01
CA THR A 40 23.25 7.04 -34.10
C THR A 40 24.34 7.29 -35.14
N ARG A 41 24.03 7.00 -36.41
CA ARG A 41 24.84 7.35 -37.58
C ARG A 41 24.11 8.40 -38.38
N ILE A 42 24.79 9.50 -38.70
CA ILE A 42 24.22 10.63 -39.43
C ILE A 42 24.85 10.67 -40.81
N PHE A 43 24.03 10.85 -41.85
CA PHE A 43 24.45 10.98 -43.25
C PHE A 43 23.97 12.33 -43.78
N PRO A 44 24.73 13.44 -43.55
CA PRO A 44 24.25 14.80 -43.82
C PRO A 44 23.91 15.03 -45.29
N ASN A 45 24.72 14.51 -46.22
CA ASN A 45 24.49 14.64 -47.66
C ASN A 45 23.21 13.95 -48.15
N LEU A 46 22.70 13.00 -47.35
CA LEU A 46 21.46 12.27 -47.65
C LEU A 46 20.28 12.80 -46.82
N LEU A 47 20.51 13.71 -45.87
CA LEU A 47 19.53 14.16 -44.88
C LEU A 47 18.86 12.99 -44.12
N VAL A 48 19.62 11.93 -43.84
CA VAL A 48 19.16 10.72 -43.16
C VAL A 48 19.95 10.48 -41.87
N LEU A 49 19.28 9.99 -40.84
CA LEU A 49 19.90 9.36 -39.68
C LEU A 49 19.47 7.90 -39.56
N ALA A 50 20.38 7.06 -39.08
CA ALA A 50 20.11 5.67 -38.76
C ALA A 50 20.47 5.41 -37.29
N ARG A 51 19.58 4.72 -36.56
CA ARG A 51 19.83 4.22 -35.21
C ARG A 51 20.03 2.72 -35.29
N VAL A 52 21.24 2.26 -34.99
CA VAL A 52 21.65 0.87 -35.17
C VAL A 52 22.15 0.33 -33.84
N SER A 53 21.54 -0.75 -33.36
CA SER A 53 22.05 -1.52 -32.23
C SER A 53 23.39 -2.14 -32.61
N TYR A 54 24.41 -1.95 -31.78
CA TYR A 54 25.76 -2.46 -32.04
C TYR A 54 26.24 -3.48 -31.00
N GLY A 55 25.42 -3.73 -29.99
CA GLY A 55 25.71 -4.69 -28.94
C GLY A 55 24.44 -5.31 -28.39
N ARG A 56 24.62 -6.43 -27.67
CA ARG A 56 23.55 -7.15 -27.00
C ARG A 56 24.06 -7.66 -25.67
N ALA A 57 23.47 -7.19 -24.56
CA ALA A 57 23.69 -7.82 -23.27
C ALA A 57 23.09 -9.23 -23.30
N ILE A 58 23.83 -10.24 -22.87
CA ILE A 58 23.30 -11.60 -22.69
C ILE A 58 23.68 -12.05 -21.30
N ASN A 59 22.66 -12.32 -20.48
CA ASN A 59 22.88 -12.74 -19.12
C ASN A 59 23.38 -14.19 -19.11
N PRO A 60 24.46 -14.51 -18.37
CA PRO A 60 25.06 -15.84 -18.37
C PRO A 60 24.20 -16.92 -17.71
N ILE A 61 23.21 -16.55 -16.90
CA ILE A 61 22.31 -17.50 -16.21
C ILE A 61 21.15 -17.86 -17.13
N THR A 62 20.51 -16.87 -17.75
CA THR A 62 19.30 -17.10 -18.57
C THR A 62 19.59 -17.42 -20.03
N GLY A 63 20.81 -17.12 -20.52
CA GLY A 63 21.17 -17.24 -21.93
C GLY A 63 20.46 -16.24 -22.86
N THR A 64 19.74 -15.26 -22.30
CA THR A 64 18.96 -14.25 -23.03
C THR A 64 19.03 -12.88 -22.34
N ASN A 65 18.15 -11.94 -22.71
CA ASN A 65 18.03 -10.61 -22.12
C ASN A 65 16.59 -10.09 -22.06
N TRP A 66 16.43 -8.80 -21.74
CA TRP A 66 15.16 -8.12 -21.55
C TRP A 66 14.72 -7.26 -22.77
N GLU A 67 15.41 -7.36 -23.91
CA GLU A 67 15.08 -6.54 -25.09
C GLU A 67 13.65 -6.82 -25.56
N GLY A 68 12.85 -5.77 -25.75
CA GLY A 68 11.48 -5.84 -26.28
C GLY A 68 10.44 -6.51 -25.36
N VAL A 69 10.89 -7.26 -24.35
CA VAL A 69 10.02 -7.98 -23.40
C VAL A 69 10.04 -7.40 -21.99
N GLY A 70 11.07 -6.61 -21.67
CA GLY A 70 11.26 -6.06 -20.34
C GLY A 70 11.63 -7.11 -19.28
N VAL A 71 11.75 -6.65 -18.04
CA VAL A 71 11.97 -7.46 -16.85
C VAL A 71 10.62 -7.68 -16.18
N LYS A 72 10.08 -8.90 -16.32
CA LYS A 72 8.85 -9.27 -15.59
C LYS A 72 9.10 -9.22 -14.07
N PRO A 73 8.23 -8.61 -13.26
CA PRO A 73 8.33 -8.62 -11.80
C PRO A 73 8.13 -10.04 -11.22
N HIS A 74 8.45 -10.22 -9.94
CA HIS A 74 8.07 -11.42 -9.17
C HIS A 74 6.66 -11.29 -8.63
N ILE A 75 6.27 -10.07 -8.21
CA ILE A 75 4.92 -9.72 -7.77
C ILE A 75 4.45 -8.58 -8.66
N GLU A 76 3.45 -8.88 -9.49
CA GLU A 76 2.92 -7.96 -10.49
C GLU A 76 1.77 -7.14 -9.89
N VAL A 77 1.97 -5.82 -9.80
CA VAL A 77 1.02 -4.84 -9.26
C VAL A 77 1.20 -3.50 -9.98
N ALA A 78 0.25 -2.58 -9.86
CA ALA A 78 0.42 -1.25 -10.43
C ALA A 78 1.65 -0.56 -9.83
N ALA A 79 2.35 0.27 -10.61
CA ALA A 79 3.54 0.98 -10.11
C ALA A 79 3.23 1.85 -8.87
N SER A 80 2.00 2.38 -8.78
CA SER A 80 1.51 3.16 -7.63
C SER A 80 1.37 2.33 -6.35
N GLU A 81 1.18 1.02 -6.45
CA GLU A 81 0.98 0.10 -5.32
C GLU A 81 2.27 -0.63 -4.92
N ALA A 82 3.29 -0.60 -5.79
CA ALA A 82 4.50 -1.40 -5.65
C ALA A 82 5.23 -1.15 -4.31
N PHE A 83 5.24 0.09 -3.81
CA PHE A 83 5.85 0.41 -2.52
C PHE A 83 5.12 -0.23 -1.35
N ASP A 84 3.80 -0.05 -1.26
CA ASP A 84 2.99 -0.56 -0.16
C ASP A 84 3.03 -2.10 -0.13
N VAL A 85 2.94 -2.74 -1.30
CA VAL A 85 3.07 -4.19 -1.44
C VAL A 85 4.46 -4.66 -1.01
N ALA A 86 5.53 -3.99 -1.45
CA ALA A 86 6.88 -4.32 -1.01
C ALA A 86 7.07 -4.15 0.50
N TYR A 87 6.42 -3.14 1.08
CA TYR A 87 6.51 -2.89 2.50
C TYR A 87 5.75 -3.96 3.30
N ILE A 88 4.53 -4.34 2.88
CA ILE A 88 3.78 -5.46 3.46
C ILE A 88 4.60 -6.76 3.42
N GLU A 89 5.22 -7.08 2.28
CA GLU A 89 6.06 -8.28 2.15
C GLU A 89 7.27 -8.26 3.09
N ALA A 90 7.88 -7.10 3.31
CA ALA A 90 8.95 -6.95 4.28
C ALA A 90 8.45 -7.14 5.72
N LEU A 91 7.30 -6.55 6.06
CA LEU A 91 6.67 -6.69 7.38
C LEU A 91 6.27 -8.15 7.67
N LYS A 92 5.71 -8.86 6.69
CA LYS A 92 5.36 -10.30 6.78
C LYS A 92 6.61 -11.13 7.10
N LYS A 93 7.71 -10.92 6.38
CA LYS A 93 9.01 -11.57 6.65
C LYS A 93 9.58 -11.24 8.02
N LEU A 94 9.43 -10.00 8.49
CA LEU A 94 9.86 -9.62 9.84
C LEU A 94 9.00 -10.31 10.91
N LYS A 95 7.70 -10.40 10.69
CA LYS A 95 6.77 -11.06 11.61
C LYS A 95 7.08 -12.54 11.74
N GLU A 96 7.34 -13.23 10.63
CA GLU A 96 7.76 -14.64 10.61
C GLU A 96 9.06 -14.88 11.39
N LYS A 97 10.01 -13.93 11.33
CA LYS A 97 11.30 -14.02 12.04
C LYS A 97 11.22 -13.68 13.53
N ALA A 98 10.29 -12.81 13.93
CA ALA A 98 10.24 -12.25 15.28
C ALA A 98 9.71 -13.24 16.35
N GLY A 99 9.03 -14.32 15.95
CA GLY A 99 8.40 -15.27 16.90
C GLY A 99 7.23 -14.68 17.71
N GLU A 100 6.65 -15.47 18.61
CA GLU A 100 5.47 -15.07 19.41
C GLU A 100 5.77 -14.03 20.50
N GLU A 101 7.00 -13.98 21.03
CA GLU A 101 7.44 -12.99 22.03
C GLU A 101 7.89 -11.65 21.41
N GLY A 102 7.86 -11.54 20.08
CA GLY A 102 8.32 -10.37 19.32
C GLY A 102 7.25 -9.27 19.14
N ARG A 103 7.58 -8.25 18.33
CA ARG A 103 6.67 -7.14 17.93
C ARG A 103 5.52 -7.60 17.00
N ALA A 104 5.04 -8.84 17.13
CA ALA A 104 4.11 -9.47 16.20
C ALA A 104 2.79 -8.70 16.07
N PHE A 105 2.27 -8.16 17.19
CA PHE A 105 1.08 -7.32 17.18
C PHE A 105 1.29 -6.03 16.37
N THR A 106 2.34 -5.25 16.67
CA THR A 106 2.63 -3.99 15.96
C THR A 106 2.93 -4.22 14.47
N LEU A 107 3.59 -5.33 14.13
CA LEU A 107 3.82 -5.71 12.73
C LEU A 107 2.51 -6.07 12.03
N GLN A 108 1.63 -6.86 12.66
CA GLN A 108 0.31 -7.16 12.11
C GLN A 108 -0.53 -5.90 11.98
N TRP A 109 -0.48 -5.01 12.97
CA TRP A 109 -1.15 -3.71 12.91
C TRP A 109 -0.72 -2.92 11.68
N ALA A 110 0.58 -2.77 11.43
CA ALA A 110 1.06 -2.08 10.24
C ALA A 110 0.60 -2.76 8.94
N ILE A 111 0.64 -4.10 8.88
CA ILE A 111 0.13 -4.88 7.73
C ILE A 111 -1.35 -4.58 7.47
N ASP A 112 -2.20 -4.68 8.49
CA ASP A 112 -3.64 -4.44 8.35
C ASP A 112 -3.95 -3.03 7.82
N GLY A 113 -3.16 -2.04 8.25
CA GLY A 113 -3.33 -0.65 7.84
C GLY A 113 -2.99 -0.44 6.37
N LEU A 114 -1.88 -1.03 5.92
CA LEU A 114 -1.47 -0.99 4.51
C LEU A 114 -2.42 -1.80 3.63
N GLU A 115 -2.87 -2.97 4.08
CA GLU A 115 -3.85 -3.78 3.33
C GLU A 115 -5.19 -3.06 3.18
N ALA A 116 -5.65 -2.31 4.18
CA ALA A 116 -6.85 -1.47 4.06
C ALA A 116 -6.67 -0.27 3.12
N LYS A 117 -5.46 0.30 3.03
CA LYS A 117 -5.15 1.37 2.06
C LYS A 117 -5.13 0.83 0.62
N LEU A 118 -4.56 -0.36 0.42
CA LEU A 118 -4.51 -1.02 -0.90
C LEU A 118 -5.86 -1.56 -1.35
N HIS A 119 -6.70 -2.01 -0.43
CA HIS A 119 -8.00 -2.60 -0.71
C HIS A 119 -9.11 -1.82 0.00
N PRO A 120 -9.41 -0.59 -0.45
CA PRO A 120 -10.43 0.23 0.18
C PRO A 120 -11.79 -0.45 0.07
N ILE A 121 -12.51 -0.51 1.20
CA ILE A 121 -13.87 -1.05 1.23
C ILE A 121 -14.89 0.08 1.14
N THR A 122 -16.03 -0.23 0.52
CA THR A 122 -17.21 0.66 0.56
C THR A 122 -18.19 0.11 1.60
N VAL A 123 -18.64 0.98 2.50
CA VAL A 123 -19.65 0.65 3.52
C VAL A 123 -20.93 1.42 3.19
N GLU A 124 -22.07 0.75 3.31
CA GLU A 124 -23.37 1.35 3.01
C GLU A 124 -23.63 2.61 3.85
N PRO A 125 -24.19 3.69 3.26
CA PRO A 125 -24.44 4.95 3.99
C PRO A 125 -25.29 4.80 5.25
N GLU A 126 -26.26 3.88 5.24
CA GLU A 126 -27.11 3.58 6.41
C GLU A 126 -26.28 3.05 7.59
N LYS A 127 -25.27 2.22 7.30
CA LYS A 127 -24.35 1.71 8.32
C LYS A 127 -23.43 2.80 8.83
N LEU A 128 -22.90 3.64 7.94
CA LEU A 128 -22.06 4.77 8.34
C LEU A 128 -22.82 5.75 9.24
N THR A 129 -24.04 6.13 8.85
CA THR A 129 -24.88 7.05 9.65
C THR A 129 -25.25 6.45 11.01
N SER A 130 -25.40 5.12 11.13
CA SER A 130 -25.63 4.47 12.42
C SER A 130 -24.48 4.64 13.43
N CYS A 131 -23.26 4.95 12.96
CA CYS A 131 -22.09 5.22 13.78
C CYS A 131 -22.06 6.63 14.36
N VAL A 132 -22.84 7.58 13.79
CA VAL A 132 -22.89 8.98 14.22
C VAL A 132 -23.38 9.06 15.66
N GLY A 133 -22.69 9.86 16.48
CA GLY A 133 -23.05 10.07 17.88
C GLY A 133 -21.94 10.67 18.72
N VAL A 134 -22.23 10.83 20.01
CA VAL A 134 -21.28 11.33 21.01
C VAL A 134 -20.90 10.17 21.91
N TYR A 135 -19.60 9.91 22.05
CA TYR A 135 -19.01 8.81 22.79
C TYR A 135 -18.01 9.37 23.80
N GLY A 136 -18.51 9.86 24.94
CA GLY A 136 -17.67 10.55 25.93
C GLY A 136 -16.95 11.76 25.32
N PRO A 137 -15.60 11.81 25.31
CA PRO A 137 -14.85 12.92 24.72
C PRO A 137 -14.76 12.86 23.18
N ARG A 138 -15.37 11.87 22.53
CA ARG A 138 -15.25 11.60 21.09
C ARG A 138 -16.57 11.84 20.40
N VAL A 139 -16.54 12.44 19.22
CA VAL A 139 -17.73 12.68 18.40
C VAL A 139 -17.50 12.11 17.01
N ILE A 140 -18.47 11.36 16.53
CA ILE A 140 -18.54 10.90 15.14
C ILE A 140 -19.62 11.70 14.42
N THR A 141 -19.25 12.34 13.32
CA THR A 141 -20.15 13.12 12.46
C THR A 141 -20.13 12.55 11.04
N PHE A 142 -21.20 12.77 10.27
CA PHE A 142 -21.31 12.34 8.88
C PHE A 142 -21.53 13.57 7.99
N GLU A 143 -20.59 13.83 7.08
CA GLU A 143 -20.58 15.01 6.22
C GLU A 143 -20.15 14.59 4.81
N ASN A 144 -20.90 14.99 3.79
CA ASN A 144 -20.58 14.73 2.38
C ASN A 144 -20.27 13.25 2.04
N GLY A 145 -20.95 12.31 2.68
CA GLY A 145 -20.76 10.87 2.43
C GLY A 145 -19.62 10.22 3.23
N LEU A 146 -18.92 10.99 4.07
CA LEU A 146 -17.78 10.52 4.87
C LEU A 146 -18.07 10.65 6.36
N LEU A 147 -17.48 9.75 7.14
CA LEU A 147 -17.45 9.89 8.59
C LEU A 147 -16.24 10.73 9.02
N TYR A 148 -16.45 11.54 10.06
CA TYR A 148 -15.43 12.37 10.69
C TYR A 148 -15.37 12.07 12.18
N TYR A 149 -14.17 11.86 12.68
CA TYR A 149 -13.85 11.73 14.08
C TYR A 149 -13.35 13.07 14.64
N GLN A 150 -13.81 13.42 15.83
CA GLN A 150 -13.30 14.53 16.61
C GLN A 150 -13.12 14.11 18.07
N ARG A 151 -12.05 14.55 18.71
CA ARG A 151 -11.86 14.39 20.17
C ARG A 151 -11.79 15.76 20.80
N GLU A 152 -12.77 16.08 21.65
CA GLU A 152 -12.91 17.40 22.28
C GLU A 152 -12.83 18.53 21.22
N GLU A 153 -12.04 19.58 21.45
CA GLU A 153 -11.89 20.71 20.54
C GLU A 153 -10.81 20.49 19.45
N ARG A 154 -10.29 19.27 19.30
CA ARG A 154 -9.28 18.99 18.26
C ARG A 154 -9.89 19.07 16.86
N PRO A 155 -9.06 19.24 15.81
CA PRO A 155 -9.54 19.20 14.43
C PRO A 155 -10.25 17.88 14.10
N LYS A 156 -11.27 17.96 13.24
CA LYS A 156 -11.93 16.78 12.67
C LYS A 156 -10.97 16.03 11.76
N MET A 157 -11.05 14.70 11.80
CA MET A 157 -10.25 13.80 10.96
C MET A 157 -11.18 12.83 10.23
N VAL A 158 -10.91 12.58 8.95
CA VAL A 158 -11.69 11.64 8.15
C VAL A 158 -11.53 10.23 8.72
N LEU A 159 -12.62 9.47 8.74
CA LEU A 159 -12.62 8.06 9.06
C LEU A 159 -12.66 7.23 7.79
N THR A 160 -11.61 6.45 7.56
CA THR A 160 -11.51 5.57 6.40
C THR A 160 -11.86 4.14 6.83
N PRO A 161 -12.89 3.52 6.25
CA PRO A 161 -13.28 2.16 6.61
C PRO A 161 -12.18 1.12 6.33
N MET A 162 -11.93 0.25 7.29
CA MET A 162 -11.13 -0.97 7.16
C MET A 162 -12.00 -2.23 7.22
N ALA A 163 -13.09 -2.15 7.99
CA ALA A 163 -14.19 -3.10 8.05
C ALA A 163 -15.49 -2.33 8.32
N GLU A 164 -16.62 -3.02 8.43
CA GLU A 164 -17.92 -2.40 8.72
C GLU A 164 -17.90 -1.49 9.96
N ASP A 165 -17.23 -1.93 11.02
CA ASP A 165 -17.15 -1.22 12.30
C ASP A 165 -15.72 -0.81 12.69
N LEU A 166 -14.73 -0.92 11.80
CA LEU A 166 -13.33 -0.58 12.09
C LEU A 166 -12.83 0.48 11.11
N PHE A 167 -12.23 1.55 11.63
CA PHE A 167 -11.81 2.70 10.82
C PHE A 167 -10.40 3.18 11.18
N MET A 168 -9.66 3.63 10.16
CA MET A 168 -8.48 4.46 10.32
C MET A 168 -8.89 5.90 10.61
N VAL A 169 -8.08 6.64 11.38
CA VAL A 169 -8.34 8.03 11.76
C VAL A 169 -7.34 8.96 11.07
N GLY A 170 -7.76 9.59 9.98
CA GLY A 170 -6.88 10.38 9.12
C GLY A 170 -5.59 9.62 8.78
N ASP A 171 -4.45 10.28 8.95
CA ASP A 171 -3.12 9.70 8.73
C ASP A 171 -2.46 9.14 10.00
N ILE A 172 -3.21 8.92 11.08
CA ILE A 172 -2.66 8.42 12.35
C ILE A 172 -2.45 6.91 12.27
N GLU A 173 -1.21 6.49 12.08
CA GLU A 173 -0.88 5.07 11.91
C GLU A 173 -1.05 4.23 13.18
N TYR A 174 -0.80 4.82 14.35
CA TYR A 174 -0.83 4.09 15.62
C TYR A 174 -2.24 3.94 16.22
N PHE A 175 -3.27 4.58 15.65
CA PHE A 175 -4.60 4.69 16.26
C PHE A 175 -5.71 4.34 15.27
N ARG A 176 -6.64 3.48 15.72
CA ARG A 176 -7.87 3.14 14.99
C ARG A 176 -9.06 3.29 15.92
N ILE A 177 -10.24 3.38 15.35
CA ILE A 177 -11.48 3.31 16.12
C ILE A 177 -12.32 2.12 15.69
N ARG A 178 -12.98 1.50 16.67
CA ARG A 178 -13.98 0.47 16.43
C ARG A 178 -15.30 0.86 17.05
N ILE A 179 -16.38 0.72 16.29
CA ILE A 179 -17.75 0.86 16.79
C ILE A 179 -18.14 -0.43 17.51
N VAL A 180 -18.58 -0.30 18.75
CA VAL A 180 -19.10 -1.43 19.53
C VAL A 180 -20.61 -1.39 19.47
N ARG A 181 -21.22 -2.49 19.05
CA ARG A 181 -22.67 -2.62 18.91
C ARG A 181 -23.27 -3.59 19.93
N ASP A 182 -24.53 -3.38 20.26
CA ASP A 182 -25.33 -4.35 21.00
C ASP A 182 -25.89 -5.46 20.08
N ASN A 183 -26.65 -6.40 20.66
CA ASN A 183 -27.27 -7.51 19.91
C ASN A 183 -28.32 -7.05 18.89
N ASP A 184 -28.85 -5.83 19.03
CA ASP A 184 -29.81 -5.22 18.11
C ASP A 184 -29.10 -4.42 17.00
N GLY A 185 -27.77 -4.42 16.98
CA GLY A 185 -26.94 -3.71 15.98
C GLY A 185 -26.79 -2.21 16.25
N ARG A 186 -27.22 -1.71 17.41
CA ARG A 186 -27.10 -0.29 17.76
C ARG A 186 -25.70 0.00 18.28
N ALA A 187 -25.10 1.08 17.81
CA ALA A 187 -23.81 1.54 18.35
C ALA A 187 -23.98 2.01 19.80
N ILE A 188 -23.27 1.35 20.73
CA ILE A 188 -23.34 1.59 22.17
C ILE A 188 -22.05 2.14 22.77
N ALA A 189 -20.91 1.96 22.10
CA ALA A 189 -19.63 2.50 22.53
C ALA A 189 -18.66 2.63 21.34
N LEU A 190 -17.53 3.26 21.60
CA LEU A 190 -16.44 3.41 20.67
C LEU A 190 -15.12 3.04 21.35
N ASP A 191 -14.46 2.03 20.82
CA ASP A 191 -13.14 1.58 21.24
C ASP A 191 -12.07 2.33 20.45
N GLY A 192 -11.16 3.00 21.14
CA GLY A 192 -9.94 3.52 20.56
C GLY A 192 -8.85 2.47 20.71
N MET A 193 -8.34 2.00 19.59
CA MET A 193 -7.37 0.90 19.52
C MET A 193 -5.99 1.45 19.17
N TYR A 194 -4.95 0.97 19.85
CA TYR A 194 -3.57 1.43 19.65
C TYR A 194 -2.67 0.30 19.14
N ASP A 195 -1.60 0.65 18.41
CA ASP A 195 -0.60 -0.26 17.83
C ASP A 195 0.27 -1.03 18.84
N ASN A 196 0.10 -0.74 20.13
CA ASN A 196 0.68 -1.45 21.27
C ASN A 196 -0.29 -2.43 21.94
N GLY A 197 -1.53 -2.57 21.41
CA GLY A 197 -2.55 -3.47 21.91
C GLY A 197 -3.48 -2.86 22.97
N ASN A 198 -3.22 -1.63 23.42
CA ASN A 198 -4.12 -0.94 24.34
C ASN A 198 -5.44 -0.60 23.66
N ILE A 199 -6.51 -0.62 24.46
CA ILE A 199 -7.85 -0.20 24.05
C ILE A 199 -8.43 0.73 25.11
N ASP A 200 -8.97 1.87 24.69
CA ASP A 200 -9.77 2.75 25.55
C ASP A 200 -11.22 2.85 25.05
N ASN A 201 -12.15 2.39 25.88
CA ASN A 201 -13.58 2.38 25.58
C ASN A 201 -14.24 3.72 25.96
N SER A 202 -15.13 4.20 25.11
CA SER A 202 -15.98 5.37 25.40
C SER A 202 -17.44 5.03 25.11
N LEU A 203 -18.27 4.98 26.16
CA LEU A 203 -19.71 4.72 26.02
C LEU A 203 -20.39 5.84 25.26
N ARG A 204 -21.41 5.47 24.47
CA ARG A 204 -22.30 6.40 23.81
C ARG A 204 -23.08 7.21 24.85
N SER A 205 -23.15 8.52 24.65
CA SER A 205 -23.70 9.50 25.60
C SER A 205 -24.75 10.43 25.02
N ASP A 206 -24.97 10.43 23.70
CA ASP A 206 -26.11 11.08 23.05
C ASP A 206 -27.37 10.20 23.21
N GLY A 207 -27.96 10.24 24.40
CA GLY A 207 -29.13 9.41 24.72
C GLY A 207 -29.59 9.43 26.18
N LYS A 208 -29.18 10.43 26.97
CA LYS A 208 -29.93 10.85 28.15
C LYS A 208 -30.88 11.98 27.78
#